data_AF-A0A925ZIE0-F1
#
_entry.id   AF-A0A925ZIE0-F1
#
_cell.length_a   1.000
_cell.length_b   1.000
_cell.length_c   1.000
_cell.angle_alpha   90.00
_cell.angle_beta   90.00
_cell.angle_gamma   90.00
#
_symmetry.space_group_name_H-M   'P 1'
#
loop_
_entity.id
_entity.type
_entity.pdbx_description
1 polymer ?
#
loop_
_entity_poly.entity_id
_entity_poly.type
_entity_poly.pdbx_seq_one_letter_code
_entity_poly.pdbx_strand_id
1 'polypeptide(L)'
;MLLAHRLEVPEHRRSSVVQLPPTLEEVAELAEVAMQMDDARALELVESRLRSGLPYEAVLLDFVAAAARVLGDRWHTDGLTFADVTVGLATLQRIVTELRQRARSPRPHPPTRPLS
;
A
#
# COMPACT_ATOMS: atom_id res chain seq x y z
N MET A 1 -0.14 -22.64 -30.42
CA MET A 1 -0.83 -21.39 -30.83
C MET A 1 -1.46 -20.77 -29.60
N LEU A 2 -1.22 -19.47 -29.39
CA LEU A 2 -1.46 -18.71 -28.16
C LEU A 2 -2.91 -18.78 -27.65
N LEU A 3 -3.10 -19.24 -26.41
CA LEU A 3 -4.28 -18.90 -25.61
C LEU A 3 -4.06 -17.52 -24.99
N ALA A 4 -4.88 -16.56 -25.41
CA ALA A 4 -5.06 -15.29 -24.73
C ALA A 4 -5.78 -15.55 -23.41
N HIS A 5 -5.02 -15.78 -22.33
CA HIS A 5 -5.58 -15.71 -20.98
C HIS A 5 -5.79 -14.23 -20.65
N ARG A 6 -6.94 -13.70 -21.08
CA ARG A 6 -7.49 -12.44 -20.58
C ARG A 6 -7.60 -12.62 -19.07
N LEU A 7 -6.66 -12.01 -18.33
CA LEU A 7 -6.76 -11.87 -16.88
C LEU A 7 -8.07 -11.14 -16.61
N GLU A 8 -9.08 -11.91 -16.20
CA GLU A 8 -10.28 -11.37 -15.60
C GLU A 8 -9.84 -10.76 -14.28
N VAL A 9 -9.43 -9.48 -14.34
CA VAL A 9 -9.26 -8.67 -13.14
C VAL A 9 -10.62 -8.71 -12.45
N PRO A 10 -10.74 -9.33 -11.26
CA PRO A 10 -12.02 -9.41 -10.58
C PRO A 10 -12.43 -7.97 -10.30
N GLU A 11 -13.46 -7.49 -11.01
CA GLU A 11 -14.10 -6.22 -10.73
C GLU A 11 -14.64 -6.29 -9.30
N HIS A 12 -13.81 -5.86 -8.36
CA HIS A 12 -14.18 -5.65 -6.98
C HIS A 12 -15.25 -4.57 -7.00
N ARG A 13 -16.51 -5.04 -7.02
CA ARG A 13 -17.77 -4.34 -6.76
C ARG A 13 -17.53 -2.90 -6.31
N ARG A 14 -17.67 -1.97 -7.27
CA ARG A 14 -17.62 -0.52 -7.08
C ARG A 14 -18.58 -0.12 -5.94
N SER A 15 -18.06 -0.04 -4.72
CA SER A 15 -18.72 0.70 -3.64
C SER A 15 -18.64 2.17 -4.03
N SER A 16 -19.80 2.76 -4.34
CA SER A 16 -19.98 4.18 -4.69
C SER A 16 -19.84 5.09 -3.47
N VAL A 17 -18.74 4.94 -2.73
CA VAL A 17 -18.21 5.97 -1.83
C VAL A 17 -17.16 6.70 -2.66
N VAL A 18 -17.25 8.03 -2.78
CA VAL A 18 -16.19 8.83 -3.41
C VAL A 18 -14.92 8.58 -2.61
N GLN A 19 -13.98 7.87 -3.22
CA GLN A 19 -12.72 7.55 -2.59
C GLN A 19 -11.77 8.69 -2.90
N LEU A 20 -11.46 9.47 -1.87
CA LEU A 20 -10.53 10.57 -2.05
C LEU A 20 -9.12 9.97 -2.23
N PRO A 21 -8.36 10.41 -3.25
CA PRO A 21 -6.94 10.07 -3.31
C PRO A 21 -6.24 10.52 -2.02
N PRO A 22 -5.15 9.85 -1.61
CA PRO A 22 -4.36 10.28 -0.47
C PRO A 22 -3.97 11.75 -0.59
N THR A 23 -4.06 12.50 0.50
CA THR A 23 -3.63 13.89 0.51
C THR A 23 -2.10 13.97 0.50
N LEU A 24 -1.54 15.12 0.10
CA LEU A 24 -0.09 15.32 0.15
C LEU A 24 0.46 15.21 1.58
N GLU A 25 -0.32 15.60 2.58
CA GLU A 25 0.05 15.49 4.00
C GLU A 25 0.12 14.02 4.44
N GLU A 26 -0.84 13.20 4.04
CA GLU A 26 -0.82 11.76 4.32
C GLU A 26 0.37 11.08 3.65
N VAL A 27 0.67 11.45 2.40
CA VAL A 27 1.83 10.92 1.65
C VAL A 27 3.13 11.32 2.33
N ALA A 28 3.23 12.56 2.81
CA ALA A 28 4.38 13.06 3.56
C ALA A 28 4.53 12.33 4.91
N GLU A 29 3.44 12.10 5.65
CA GLU A 29 3.44 11.33 6.89
C GLU A 29 3.99 9.92 6.64
N LEU A 30 3.51 9.23 5.60
CA LEU A 30 4.02 7.89 5.25
C LEU A 30 5.51 7.90 4.93
N ALA A 31 6.00 8.92 4.19
CA ALA A 31 7.41 9.06 3.87
C ALA A 31 8.27 9.28 5.13
N GLU A 32 7.80 10.09 6.07
CA GLU A 32 8.48 10.37 7.34
C GLU A 32 8.56 9.14 8.24
N VAL A 33 7.43 8.46 8.43
CA VAL A 33 7.36 7.20 9.20
C VAL A 33 8.27 6.14 8.57
N ALA A 34 8.33 6.07 7.24
CA ALA A 34 9.21 5.13 6.54
C ALA A 34 10.70 5.39 6.82
N MET A 35 11.13 6.66 6.89
CA MET A 35 12.50 7.03 7.25
C MET A 35 12.84 6.69 8.70
N GLN A 36 11.85 6.68 9.59
CA GLN A 36 12.00 6.28 11.00
C GLN A 36 12.08 4.75 11.18
N MET A 37 11.95 3.96 10.11
CA MET A 37 11.89 2.49 10.15
C MET A 37 10.74 1.96 11.01
N ASP A 38 9.68 2.74 11.19
CA ASP A 38 8.49 2.30 11.93
C ASP A 38 7.55 1.55 10.99
N ASP A 39 7.92 0.29 10.72
CA ASP A 39 7.17 -0.62 9.85
C ASP A 39 5.72 -0.80 10.34
N ALA A 40 5.49 -0.79 11.65
CA ALA A 40 4.17 -0.99 12.25
C ALA A 40 3.25 0.20 11.95
N ARG A 41 3.73 1.41 12.21
CA ARG A 41 2.96 2.63 11.93
C ARG A 41 2.76 2.83 10.43
N ALA A 42 3.78 2.57 9.62
CA ALA A 42 3.67 2.72 8.17
C ALA A 42 2.65 1.74 7.58
N LEU A 43 2.63 0.50 8.09
CA LEU A 43 1.61 -0.47 7.70
C LEU A 43 0.21 -0.06 8.17
N GLU A 44 0.06 0.48 9.38
CA GLU A 44 -1.22 1.00 9.88
C GLU A 44 -1.79 2.11 8.99
N LEU A 45 -0.94 3.05 8.54
CA LEU A 45 -1.33 4.12 7.62
C LEU A 45 -1.88 3.55 6.31
N VAL A 46 -1.16 2.61 5.71
CA VAL A 46 -1.58 1.95 4.46
C VAL A 46 -2.88 1.14 4.67
N GLU A 47 -2.99 0.41 5.77
CA GLU A 47 -4.20 -0.35 6.10
C GLU A 47 -5.41 0.54 6.37
N SER A 48 -5.21 1.72 6.97
CA SER A 48 -6.27 2.70 7.15
C SER A 48 -6.87 3.11 5.81
N ARG A 49 -6.03 3.27 4.78
CA ARG A 49 -6.47 3.60 3.42
C ARG A 49 -7.24 2.45 2.77
N LEU A 50 -6.72 1.23 2.88
CA LEU A 50 -7.44 0.03 2.44
C LEU A 50 -8.81 -0.12 3.13
N ARG A 51 -8.89 0.15 4.45
CA ARG A 51 -10.15 0.12 5.22
C ARG A 51 -11.11 1.25 4.87
N SER A 52 -10.60 2.43 4.51
CA SER A 52 -11.40 3.51 3.93
C SER A 52 -11.94 3.15 2.53
N GLY A 53 -11.45 2.03 1.98
CA GLY A 53 -11.88 1.35 0.77
C GLY A 53 -10.96 1.59 -0.42
N LEU A 54 -9.89 2.39 -0.26
CA LEU A 54 -8.95 2.73 -1.34
C LEU A 54 -8.50 1.43 -2.03
N PRO A 55 -8.69 1.28 -3.35
CA PRO A 55 -8.38 0.02 -3.99
C PRO A 55 -6.90 -0.29 -3.84
N TYR A 56 -6.60 -1.58 -3.73
CA TYR A 56 -5.23 -2.06 -3.50
C TYR A 56 -4.21 -1.47 -4.48
N GLU A 57 -4.58 -1.35 -5.76
CA GLU A 57 -3.74 -0.74 -6.78
C GLU A 57 -3.48 0.76 -6.53
N ALA A 58 -4.50 1.53 -6.16
CA ALA A 58 -4.35 2.95 -5.81
C ALA A 58 -3.52 3.13 -4.53
N VAL A 59 -3.63 2.23 -3.54
CA VAL A 59 -2.74 2.26 -2.37
C VAL A 59 -1.28 2.08 -2.79
N LEU A 60 -0.99 1.19 -3.74
CA LEU A 60 0.37 1.00 -4.22
C LEU A 60 0.88 2.21 -5.05
N LEU A 61 0.05 2.75 -5.94
CA LEU A 61 0.46 3.77 -6.92
C LEU A 61 0.32 5.21 -6.42
N ASP A 62 -0.76 5.51 -5.71
CA ASP A 62 -1.13 6.86 -5.29
C ASP A 62 -0.73 7.16 -3.85
N PHE A 63 -0.40 6.13 -3.04
CA PHE A 63 0.07 6.31 -1.67
C PHE A 63 1.52 5.88 -1.48
N VAL A 64 1.83 4.59 -1.64
CA VAL A 64 3.18 4.06 -1.37
C VAL A 64 4.20 4.57 -2.38
N ALA A 65 3.90 4.51 -3.69
CA ALA A 65 4.79 5.06 -4.71
C ALA A 65 4.87 6.59 -4.65
N ALA A 66 3.80 7.27 -4.23
CA ALA A 66 3.83 8.71 -3.99
C ALA A 66 4.78 9.08 -2.84
N ALA A 67 4.78 8.31 -1.73
CA ALA A 67 5.72 8.51 -0.63
C ALA A 67 7.18 8.29 -1.07
N ALA A 68 7.44 7.30 -1.92
CA ALA A 68 8.77 7.09 -2.51
C ALA A 68 9.22 8.28 -3.38
N ARG A 69 8.31 8.90 -4.14
CA ARG A 69 8.60 10.13 -4.90
C ARG A 69 8.95 11.29 -3.96
N VAL A 70 8.17 11.48 -2.88
CA VAL A 70 8.45 12.50 -1.86
C VAL A 70 9.84 12.34 -1.25
N LEU A 71 10.28 11.11 -0.95
CA LEU A 71 11.65 10.86 -0.47
C LEU A 71 12.71 11.29 -1.50
N GLY A 72 12.47 10.99 -2.78
CA GLY A 72 13.35 11.41 -3.88
C GLY A 72 13.36 12.94 -4.09
N ASP A 73 12.23 13.62 -3.92
CA ASP A 73 12.13 15.07 -4.07
C ASP A 73 12.78 15.80 -2.87
N ARG A 74 12.57 15.29 -1.65
CA ARG A 74 13.16 15.83 -0.41
C ARG A 74 14.67 15.63 -0.34
N TRP A 75 15.22 14.58 -0.96
CA TRP A 75 16.67 14.45 -1.17
C TRP A 75 17.29 15.69 -1.83
N HIS A 76 16.62 16.24 -2.84
CA HIS A 76 17.12 17.39 -3.57
C HIS A 76 16.86 18.73 -2.87
N THR A 77 15.84 18.79 -1.99
CA THR A 77 15.27 20.06 -1.51
C THR A 77 15.47 20.31 -0.01
N ASP A 78 15.49 19.25 0.81
CA ASP A 78 15.41 19.33 2.28
C ASP A 78 16.65 18.76 3.00
N GLY A 79 17.69 18.35 2.26
CA GLY A 79 18.96 17.90 2.85
C GLY A 79 18.92 16.50 3.46
N LEU A 80 17.98 15.63 3.02
CA LEU A 80 18.05 14.20 3.37
C LEU A 80 19.39 13.61 2.94
N THR A 81 19.88 12.63 3.70
CA THR A 81 21.06 11.86 3.34
C THR A 81 20.69 10.64 2.47
N PHE A 82 21.69 10.05 1.80
CA PHE A 82 21.46 8.90 0.92
C PHE A 82 20.98 7.71 1.76
N ALA A 83 21.46 7.63 3.00
CA ALA A 83 21.02 6.68 3.99
C ALA A 83 19.53 6.87 4.32
N ASP A 84 19.07 8.09 4.58
CA ASP A 84 17.67 8.37 4.91
C ASP A 84 16.72 7.92 3.78
N VAL A 85 17.05 8.25 2.54
CA VAL A 85 16.25 7.84 1.36
C VAL A 85 16.28 6.32 1.18
N THR A 86 17.44 5.70 1.33
CA THR A 86 17.60 4.24 1.19
C THR A 86 16.81 3.50 2.27
N VAL A 87 16.88 3.98 3.51
CA VAL A 87 16.14 3.42 4.65
C VAL A 87 14.63 3.57 4.43
N GLY A 88 14.18 4.77 4.06
CA GLY A 88 12.77 5.02 3.74
C GLY A 88 12.26 4.10 2.62
N LEU A 89 13.00 3.96 1.53
CA LEU A 89 12.62 3.08 0.43
C LEU A 89 12.61 1.61 0.84
N ALA A 90 13.57 1.15 1.64
CA ALA A 90 13.61 -0.21 2.16
C ALA A 90 12.37 -0.51 3.02
N THR A 91 11.97 0.42 3.90
CA THR A 91 10.73 0.32 4.69
C THR A 91 9.50 0.22 3.78
N LEU A 92 9.38 1.09 2.78
CA LEU A 92 8.27 1.03 1.81
C LEU A 92 8.23 -0.31 1.05
N GLN A 93 9.38 -0.86 0.65
CA GLN A 93 9.47 -2.17 0.00
C GLN A 93 9.03 -3.32 0.92
N ARG A 94 9.36 -3.27 2.22
CA ARG A 94 8.87 -4.25 3.22
C ARG A 94 7.36 -4.20 3.32
N ILE A 95 6.76 -3.01 3.37
CA ILE A 95 5.30 -2.84 3.41
C ILE A 95 4.65 -3.43 2.16
N VAL A 96 5.14 -3.12 0.96
CA VAL A 96 4.62 -3.70 -0.30
C VAL A 96 4.67 -5.22 -0.26
N THR A 97 5.76 -5.78 0.28
CA THR A 97 5.95 -7.22 0.40
C THR A 97 4.94 -7.84 1.37
N GLU A 98 4.71 -7.22 2.51
CA GLU A 98 3.72 -7.64 3.51
C GLU A 98 2.29 -7.60 2.95
N LEU A 99 1.92 -6.50 2.28
CA LEU A 99 0.63 -6.36 1.59
C LEU A 99 0.39 -7.45 0.56
N ARG A 100 1.41 -7.77 -0.23
CA ARG A 100 1.38 -8.85 -1.22
C ARG A 100 1.20 -10.23 -0.56
N GLN A 101 1.83 -10.47 0.59
CA GLN A 101 1.67 -11.73 1.32
C GLN A 101 0.24 -11.89 1.82
N ARG A 102 -0.33 -10.83 2.41
CA ARG A 102 -1.71 -10.83 2.93
C ARG A 102 -2.76 -11.03 1.84
N ALA A 103 -2.57 -10.40 0.68
CA ALA A 103 -3.45 -10.61 -0.47
C ALA A 103 -3.45 -12.08 -0.96
N ARG A 104 -2.36 -12.82 -0.76
CA ARG A 104 -2.23 -14.24 -1.14
C ARG A 104 -2.72 -15.22 -0.07
N SER A 105 -2.96 -14.78 1.16
CA SER A 105 -3.44 -15.61 2.27
C SER A 105 -4.84 -15.16 2.71
N PRO A 106 -5.91 -15.48 1.95
CA PRO A 106 -7.27 -15.25 2.41
C PRO A 106 -7.47 -15.97 3.75
N ARG A 107 -8.08 -15.30 4.74
CA ARG A 107 -8.49 -15.95 5.99
C ARG A 107 -9.30 -17.22 5.65
N PRO A 108 -8.93 -18.41 6.15
CA PRO A 108 -9.72 -19.61 5.91
C PRO A 108 -11.15 -19.41 6.45
N HIS A 109 -12.14 -19.66 5.59
CA HIS A 109 -13.55 -19.68 6.00
C HIS A 109 -13.77 -20.84 6.99
N PRO A 110 -14.34 -20.61 8.19
CA PRO A 110 -14.64 -21.71 9.10
C PRO A 110 -15.58 -22.71 8.43
N PRO A 111 -15.39 -24.03 8.59
CA PRO A 111 -16.27 -25.01 7.96
C PRO A 111 -17.69 -24.80 8.49
N THR A 112 -18.62 -24.50 7.58
CA THR A 112 -20.06 -24.51 7.86
C THR A 112 -20.45 -25.89 8.35
N ARG A 113 -20.70 -26.00 9.66
CA ARG A 113 -21.24 -27.21 10.28
C ARG A 113 -22.60 -27.51 9.63
N PRO A 114 -22.81 -28.68 9.00
CA PRO A 114 -24.12 -29.02 8.47
C PRO A 114 -25.12 -29.13 9.64
N LEU A 115 -26.25 -28.44 9.51
CA LEU A 115 -27.40 -28.59 10.41
C LEU A 115 -27.91 -30.03 10.27
N SER A 116 -27.82 -30.80 11.35
CA SER A 116 -28.51 -32.09 11.51
C SER A 116 -29.87 -31.86 12.14
#